data_AF-U9U0M9-F1
#
_entry.id   AF-U9U0M9-F1
#
_cell.length_a   1.000
_cell.length_b   1.000
_cell.length_c   1.000
_cell.angle_alpha   90.00
_cell.angle_beta   90.00
_cell.angle_gamma   90.00
#
_symmetry.space_group_name_H-M   'P 1'
#
loop_
_entity.id
_entity.type
_entity.pdbx_description
1 polymer ?
#
loop_
_entity_poly.entity_id
_entity_poly.type
_entity_poly.pdbx_seq_one_letter_code
_entity_poly.pdbx_strand_id
1 'polypeptide(L)' 'TSLTRIKFDELNQDFFPIRIKTLKKYFEMLKLKSQFYEISLVGSSTCTPVINYLNFGKELNKTIN' A
#
# COMPACT_ATOMS: atom_id res chain seq x y z
N THR A 1 22.63 6.19 -17.23
CA THR A 1 21.28 6.78 -17.05
C THR A 1 20.86 6.59 -15.61
N SER A 2 20.64 7.65 -14.83
CA SER A 2 20.13 7.52 -13.46
C SER A 2 18.62 7.32 -13.48
N LEU A 3 18.11 6.28 -12.82
CA LEU A 3 16.69 6.13 -12.58
C LEU A 3 16.28 7.07 -11.45
N THR A 4 15.52 8.12 -11.78
CA THR A 4 14.94 9.00 -10.77
C THR A 4 13.70 8.35 -10.17
N ARG A 5 13.34 8.78 -8.96
CA ARG A 5 12.12 8.32 -8.29
C ARG A 5 10.87 8.51 -9.14
N ILE A 6 10.76 9.68 -9.77
CA ILE A 6 9.65 10.04 -10.66
C ILE A 6 9.56 9.04 -11.82
N LYS A 7 10.70 8.72 -12.46
CA LYS A 7 10.77 7.75 -13.55
C LYS A 7 10.34 6.34 -13.10
N PHE A 8 10.71 5.94 -11.88
CA PHE A 8 10.27 4.67 -11.31
C PHE A 8 8.75 4.64 -11.08
N ASP A 9 8.18 5.71 -10.52
CA ASP A 9 6.75 5.78 -10.24
C ASP A 9 5.94 5.84 -11.56
N GLU A 10 6.43 6.54 -12.60
CA GLU A 10 5.87 6.52 -13.97
C GLU A 10 5.83 5.11 -14.57
N LEU A 11 6.94 4.37 -14.47
CA LEU A 11 7.03 3.00 -15.02
C LEU A 11 6.07 2.02 -14.31
N ASN A 12 5.74 2.28 -13.05
CA ASN A 12 4.88 1.41 -12.24
C ASN A 12 3.47 1.98 -12.04
N GLN A 13 3.11 3.04 -12.77
CA GLN A 13 1.87 3.77 -12.58
C GLN A 13 0.63 2.89 -12.79
N ASP A 14 0.72 1.84 -13.61
CA ASP A 14 -0.40 0.90 -13.81
C ASP A 14 -0.41 -0.25 -12.79
N PHE A 15 0.76 -0.59 -12.25
CA PHE A 15 0.93 -1.80 -11.44
C PHE A 15 0.41 -1.62 -10.00
N PHE A 16 0.78 -0.50 -9.36
CA PHE A 16 0.38 -0.25 -7.97
C PHE A 16 -1.11 0.07 -7.82
N PRO A 17 -1.73 0.96 -8.62
CA PRO A 17 -3.13 1.35 -8.45
C PRO A 17 -4.11 0.18 -8.60
N ILE A 18 -3.82 -0.79 -9.48
CA ILE A 18 -4.66 -1.98 -9.64
C ILE A 18 -4.67 -2.81 -8.36
N ARG A 19 -3.50 -3.08 -7.78
CA ARG A 19 -3.37 -3.84 -6.52
C ARG A 19 -4.02 -3.10 -5.35
N ILE A 20 -3.83 -1.80 -5.30
CA ILE A 20 -4.45 -0.89 -4.33
C ILE A 20 -5.96 -0.93 -4.39
N LYS A 21 -6.53 -0.84 -5.60
CA LYS A 21 -7.99 -0.85 -5.81
C LYS A 21 -8.61 -2.15 -5.34
N THR A 22 -7.94 -3.27 -5.62
CA THR A 22 -8.35 -4.59 -5.13
C THR A 22 -8.33 -4.65 -3.61
N LEU A 23 -7.26 -4.19 -2.96
CA LEU A 23 -7.19 -4.13 -1.49
C LEU A 23 -8.31 -3.28 -0.90
N LYS A 24 -8.52 -2.05 -1.40
CA LYS A 24 -9.60 -1.17 -0.94
C LYS A 24 -10.97 -1.82 -1.05
N LYS A 25 -11.25 -2.51 -2.18
CA LYS A 25 -12.51 -3.22 -2.39
C LYS A 25 -12.71 -4.33 -1.35
N TYR A 26 -11.68 -5.10 -1.01
CA TYR A 26 -11.77 -6.12 0.04
C TYR A 26 -12.03 -5.49 1.42
N PHE A 27 -11.32 -4.42 1.76
CA PHE A 27 -11.55 -3.71 3.03
C PHE A 27 -12.96 -3.14 3.15
N GLU A 28 -13.53 -2.63 2.06
CA GLU A 28 -14.91 -2.15 2.00
C GLU A 28 -15.92 -3.28 2.06
N MET A 29 -15.73 -4.34 1.26
CA MET A 29 -16.64 -5.51 1.23
C MET A 29 -16.76 -6.17 2.58
N LEU A 30 -15.65 -6.31 3.30
CA LEU A 30 -15.64 -7.02 4.56
C LEU A 30 -16.08 -6.12 5.74
N LYS A 31 -16.35 -4.82 5.52
CA LYS A 31 -16.62 -3.80 6.57
C LYS A 31 -15.57 -3.80 7.69
N LEU A 32 -14.35 -4.26 7.41
CA LEU A 32 -13.35 -4.61 8.43
C LEU A 32 -12.53 -3.43 8.94
N LYS A 33 -12.76 -2.21 8.43
CA LYS A 33 -11.98 -1.03 8.86
C LYS A 33 -11.97 -0.84 10.39
N SER A 34 -13.03 -1.23 11.09
CA SER A 34 -13.11 -1.18 12.56
C SER A 34 -12.72 -2.48 13.28
N GLN A 35 -12.62 -3.62 12.57
CA GLN A 35 -12.42 -4.94 13.18
C GLN A 35 -10.95 -5.35 13.28
N PHE A 36 -10.07 -4.82 12.43
CA PHE A 36 -8.64 -5.10 12.54
C PHE A 36 -8.03 -4.28 13.67
N TYR A 37 -7.33 -4.93 14.59
CA TYR A 37 -6.57 -4.23 15.64
C TYR A 37 -5.42 -3.42 15.03
N GLU A 38 -4.72 -4.01 14.08
CA GLU A 38 -3.46 -3.51 13.53
C GLU A 38 -3.33 -3.90 12.05
N ILE A 39 -2.54 -3.14 11.28
CA ILE A 39 -2.22 -3.43 9.89
C ILE A 39 -0.70 -3.42 9.73
N SER A 40 -0.14 -4.54 9.27
CA SER A 40 1.29 -4.72 9.08
C SER A 40 1.58 -5.10 7.64
N LEU A 41 2.43 -4.32 6.98
CA LEU A 41 2.90 -4.66 5.64
C LEU A 41 4.08 -5.64 5.76
N VAL A 42 4.10 -6.68 4.95
CA VAL A 42 5.15 -7.70 4.98
C VAL A 42 5.73 -7.84 3.58
N GLY A 43 7.06 -7.77 3.49
CA GLY A 43 7.83 -7.94 2.25
C GLY A 43 8.43 -6.63 1.75
N SER A 44 9.63 -6.72 1.17
CA SER A 44 10.45 -5.56 0.80
C SER A 44 9.80 -4.61 -0.22
N SER A 45 8.95 -5.13 -1.11
CA SER A 45 8.22 -4.32 -2.09
C SER A 45 7.18 -3.39 -1.45
N THR A 46 6.72 -3.71 -0.23
CA THR A 46 5.73 -2.91 0.50
C THR A 46 6.31 -1.66 1.14
N CYS A 47 7.65 -1.58 1.27
CA CYS A 47 8.37 -0.38 1.67
C CYS A 47 8.32 0.74 0.62
N THR A 48 7.76 0.47 -0.57
CA THR A 48 7.58 1.48 -1.60
C THR A 48 6.61 2.57 -1.11
N PRO A 49 7.00 3.85 -1.12
CA PRO A 49 6.19 4.99 -0.68
C PRO A 49 4.75 5.01 -1.21
N VAL A 50 4.53 4.58 -2.45
CA VAL A 50 3.19 4.50 -3.06
C VAL A 50 2.23 3.64 -2.21
N ILE A 51 2.73 2.58 -1.58
CA ILE A 51 1.95 1.70 -0.70
C ILE A 51 1.77 2.34 0.68
N ASN A 52 2.78 3.05 1.20
CA ASN A 52 2.69 3.76 2.48
C ASN A 52 1.72 4.96 2.46
N TYR A 53 1.49 5.59 1.31
CA TYR A 53 0.49 6.65 1.15
C TYR A 53 -0.96 6.13 1.12
N LEU A 54 -1.17 4.82 1.17
CA LEU A 54 -2.51 4.27 1.25
C LEU A 54 -3.10 4.50 2.63
N ASN A 55 -4.17 5.28 2.66
CA ASN A 55 -4.98 5.40 3.85
C ASN A 55 -5.86 4.14 4.00
N PHE A 56 -5.39 3.20 4.82
CA PHE A 56 -6.15 2.01 5.22
C PHE A 56 -7.19 2.31 6.33
N GLY A 57 -7.31 3.57 6.77
CA GLY A 57 -8.19 3.99 7.86
C GLY A 57 -7.60 3.80 9.26
N LYS A 58 -6.38 3.26 9.36
CA LYS A 58 -5.56 3.11 10.57
C LYS A 58 -4.09 3.34 10.23
N GLU A 59 -3.29 3.68 11.22
CA GLU A 59 -1.83 3.74 11.06
C GLU A 59 -1.25 2.33 10.84
N LEU A 60 -0.24 2.25 9.98
CA LEU A 60 0.51 1.02 9.74
C LEU A 60 1.46 0.75 10.90
N ASN A 61 1.56 -0.50 11.32
CA ASN A 61 2.61 -0.91 12.23
C ASN A 61 3.97 -0.91 11.50
N LYS A 62 4.93 -0.18 12.09
CA LYS A 62 6.30 -0.02 11.60
C LYS A 62 7.31 -0.91 12.31
N THR A 63 6.92 -1.74 13.29
CA THR A 63 7.85 -2.64 13.99
C THR A 63 8.22 -3.89 13.21
N ILE A 64 7.44 -4.22 12.16
CA ILE A 64 7.64 -5.41 11.33
C ILE A 64 8.38 -5.09 10.02
N ASN A 65 8.57 -3.80 9.68
CA ASN A 65 9.26 -3.33 8.47
C ASN A 65 10.60 -2.66 8.77
#